data_AF-A0A1F7LHT5-F1
#
_entry.id   AF-A0A1F7LHT5-F1
#
_cell.length_a   1.000
_cell.length_b   1.000
_cell.length_c   1.000
_cell.angle_alpha   90.00
_cell.angle_beta   90.00
_cell.angle_gamma   90.00
#
_symmetry.space_group_name_H-M   'P 1'
#
loop_
_entity.id
_entity.type
_entity.pdbx_description
1 polymer ?
#
loop_
_entity_poly.entity_id
_entity_poly.type
_entity_poly.pdbx_seq_one_letter_code
_entity_poly.pdbx_strand_id
1 'polypeptide(L)'
;MRRRLLFRTLVVLLLLPWGTGAWAATKWDYYVFVGITHPIGQYAKEFAEEVKKRTQGELEIIVRPAGELPYRATEVVRTTGQGQVQLADGYQGFIAGDAKIAALPGLPFLVRTAEELKKAMGALEPYVVSELERFGATILFWYTWPPQNVWGRGEPISTIDGFKGRKIRATSPEQTEMLRRFGAVPVTFTTPEVPAAAQRGAMDGNLTAGFNLLGAKWYEFSEWGFLPDIHIGGPSYILVSKKALDALTPEVRKTLQAVAGEFHQRMFREIPAREEQDRKTL
;
A
#
# COMPACT_ATOMS: atom_id res chain seq x y z
N MET A 1 -49.53 -60.36 -46.59
CA MET A 1 -49.47 -59.51 -45.37
C MET A 1 -48.40 -60.09 -44.46
N ARG A 2 -47.22 -59.43 -44.36
CA ARG A 2 -46.67 -58.67 -43.20
C ARG A 2 -46.35 -59.55 -41.98
N ARG A 3 -45.20 -59.48 -41.31
CA ARG A 3 -43.93 -58.72 -41.43
C ARG A 3 -42.96 -59.36 -40.41
N ARG A 4 -41.69 -59.59 -40.77
CA ARG A 4 -40.63 -60.02 -39.83
C ARG A 4 -40.04 -58.79 -39.11
N LEU A 5 -39.87 -58.86 -37.80
CA LEU A 5 -39.25 -57.81 -36.98
C LEU A 5 -37.74 -58.05 -36.88
N LEU A 6 -36.94 -57.09 -37.34
CA LEU A 6 -35.48 -57.04 -37.21
C LEU A 6 -35.14 -56.17 -36.00
N PHE A 7 -34.44 -56.73 -35.01
CA PHE A 7 -33.82 -55.98 -33.92
C PHE A 7 -32.53 -55.33 -34.42
N ARG A 8 -32.49 -53.99 -34.48
CA ARG A 8 -31.28 -53.19 -34.74
C ARG A 8 -30.71 -52.73 -33.39
N THR A 9 -29.54 -53.24 -33.03
CA THR A 9 -28.77 -52.78 -31.88
C THR A 9 -28.13 -51.42 -32.22
N LEU A 10 -28.53 -50.36 -31.52
CA LEU A 10 -27.90 -49.04 -31.61
C LEU A 10 -26.69 -49.02 -30.65
N VAL A 11 -25.48 -48.84 -31.18
CA VAL A 11 -24.29 -48.53 -30.38
C VAL A 11 -24.23 -47.01 -30.24
N VAL A 12 -24.50 -46.49 -29.04
CA VAL A 12 -24.31 -45.07 -28.70
C VAL A 12 -22.86 -44.91 -28.26
N LEU A 13 -22.04 -44.28 -29.12
CA LEU A 13 -20.71 -43.79 -28.74
C LEU A 13 -20.89 -42.56 -27.84
N LEU A 14 -20.68 -42.74 -26.53
CA LEU A 14 -20.55 -41.66 -25.56
C LEU A 14 -19.21 -40.96 -25.79
N LEU A 15 -19.23 -39.85 -26.52
CA LEU A 15 -18.14 -38.87 -26.52
C LEU A 15 -18.15 -38.17 -25.15
N LEU A 16 -17.29 -38.62 -24.24
CA LEU A 16 -16.96 -37.89 -23.02
C LEU A 16 -16.33 -36.56 -23.44
N PRO A 17 -16.92 -35.40 -23.10
CA PRO A 17 -16.23 -34.14 -23.31
C PRO A 17 -14.97 -34.16 -22.45
N TRP A 18 -13.80 -33.90 -23.05
CA TRP A 18 -12.62 -33.53 -22.30
C TRP A 18 -12.97 -32.30 -21.48
N GLY A 19 -13.28 -32.53 -20.20
CA GLY A 19 -13.54 -31.47 -19.25
C GLY A 19 -12.27 -30.63 -19.14
N THR A 20 -12.31 -29.42 -19.68
CA THR A 20 -11.49 -28.34 -19.18
C THR A 20 -11.90 -28.16 -17.72
N GLY A 21 -11.07 -28.65 -16.80
CA GLY A 21 -11.32 -28.47 -15.38
C GLY A 21 -11.53 -26.99 -15.11
N ALA A 22 -12.73 -26.61 -14.68
CA ALA A 22 -12.99 -25.26 -14.22
C ALA A 22 -12.22 -25.07 -12.90
N TRP A 23 -11.03 -24.48 -12.98
CA TRP A 23 -10.29 -24.08 -11.79
C TRP A 23 -11.08 -22.95 -11.11
N ALA A 24 -11.52 -23.20 -9.88
CA ALA A 24 -12.15 -22.15 -9.08
C ALA A 24 -11.09 -21.06 -8.80
N ALA A 25 -11.41 -19.82 -9.14
CA ALA A 25 -10.50 -18.70 -8.94
C ALA A 25 -10.12 -18.57 -7.45
N THR A 26 -8.81 -18.50 -7.17
CA THR A 26 -8.31 -18.13 -5.85
C THR A 26 -8.58 -16.65 -5.64
N LYS A 27 -9.33 -16.30 -4.60
CA LYS A 27 -9.69 -14.91 -4.31
C LYS A 27 -8.88 -14.39 -3.14
N TRP A 28 -8.25 -13.23 -3.34
CA TRP A 28 -7.44 -12.54 -2.35
C TRP A 28 -8.03 -11.16 -2.04
N ASP A 29 -8.10 -10.79 -0.76
CA ASP A 29 -8.34 -9.41 -0.37
C ASP A 29 -7.02 -8.65 -0.26
N TYR A 30 -6.98 -7.43 -0.82
CA TYR A 30 -5.85 -6.51 -0.77
C TYR A 30 -6.25 -5.22 -0.06
N TYR A 31 -5.86 -5.08 1.21
CA TYR A 31 -6.08 -3.84 1.97
C TYR A 31 -5.18 -2.70 1.50
N VAL A 32 -5.76 -1.51 1.27
CA VAL A 32 -5.04 -0.28 0.95
C VAL A 32 -5.52 0.85 1.85
N PHE A 33 -4.61 1.58 2.50
CA PHE A 33 -4.96 2.61 3.49
C PHE A 33 -5.40 3.96 2.89
N VAL A 34 -5.64 4.02 1.57
CA VAL A 34 -6.16 5.21 0.87
C VAL A 34 -7.46 4.89 0.15
N GLY A 35 -8.19 5.92 -0.28
CA GLY A 35 -9.39 5.75 -1.11
C GLY A 35 -9.07 5.28 -2.53
N ILE A 36 -10.02 4.64 -3.20
CA ILE A 36 -9.79 4.08 -4.54
C ILE A 36 -9.42 5.14 -5.58
N THR A 37 -9.93 6.36 -5.47
CA THR A 37 -9.62 7.49 -6.38
C THR A 37 -8.24 8.10 -6.12
N HIS A 38 -7.59 7.75 -5.01
CA HIS A 38 -6.21 8.15 -4.75
C HIS A 38 -5.28 7.46 -5.77
N PRO A 39 -4.20 8.09 -6.24
CA PRO A 39 -3.29 7.47 -7.21
C PRO A 39 -2.75 6.10 -6.76
N ILE A 40 -2.39 5.94 -5.48
CA ILE A 40 -2.03 4.61 -4.91
C ILE A 40 -3.17 3.59 -5.01
N GLY A 41 -4.43 4.01 -4.79
CA GLY A 41 -5.60 3.15 -4.99
C GLY A 41 -5.76 2.72 -6.45
N GLN A 42 -5.48 3.61 -7.41
CA GLN A 42 -5.46 3.28 -8.83
C GLN A 42 -4.34 2.29 -9.17
N TYR A 43 -3.12 2.48 -8.66
CA TYR A 43 -2.03 1.50 -8.82
C TYR A 43 -2.40 0.13 -8.26
N ALA A 44 -3.04 0.07 -7.09
CA ALA A 44 -3.49 -1.19 -6.51
C ALA A 44 -4.55 -1.90 -7.38
N LYS A 45 -5.48 -1.12 -7.97
CA LYS A 45 -6.48 -1.64 -8.90
C LYS A 45 -5.84 -2.18 -10.17
N GLU A 46 -4.96 -1.40 -10.79
CA GLU A 46 -4.23 -1.81 -12.00
C GLU A 46 -3.38 -3.07 -11.74
N PHE A 47 -2.75 -3.16 -10.57
CA PHE A 47 -2.00 -4.34 -10.14
C PHE A 47 -2.91 -5.58 -10.08
N ALA A 48 -4.06 -5.46 -9.42
CA ALA A 48 -5.04 -6.53 -9.32
C ALA A 48 -5.58 -6.99 -10.69
N GLU A 49 -5.86 -6.04 -11.58
CA GLU A 49 -6.33 -6.32 -12.95
C GLU A 49 -5.25 -7.03 -13.78
N GLU A 50 -4.00 -6.60 -13.69
CA GLU A 50 -2.90 -7.19 -14.44
C GLU A 50 -2.56 -8.60 -13.95
N VAL A 51 -2.60 -8.84 -12.62
CA VAL A 51 -2.48 -10.20 -12.06
C VAL A 51 -3.59 -11.08 -12.61
N LYS A 52 -4.86 -10.68 -12.47
CA LYS A 52 -6.00 -11.46 -12.97
C LYS A 52 -5.88 -11.80 -14.44
N LYS A 53 -5.48 -10.83 -15.27
CA LYS A 53 -5.29 -11.01 -16.70
C LYS A 53 -4.20 -12.03 -17.00
N ARG A 54 -3.02 -11.91 -16.38
CA ARG A 54 -1.87 -12.79 -16.68
C ARG A 54 -2.00 -14.19 -16.11
N THR A 55 -2.77 -14.35 -15.03
CA THR A 55 -3.12 -15.67 -14.47
C THR A 55 -4.40 -16.23 -15.10
N GLN A 56 -4.95 -15.62 -16.15
CA GLN A 56 -6.19 -16.04 -16.81
C GLN A 56 -7.38 -16.25 -15.84
N GLY A 57 -7.43 -15.44 -14.78
CA GLY A 57 -8.46 -15.52 -13.74
C GLY A 57 -8.18 -16.52 -12.60
N GLU A 58 -7.08 -17.28 -12.63
CA GLU A 58 -6.74 -18.21 -11.54
C GLU A 58 -6.49 -17.51 -10.20
N LEU A 59 -5.98 -16.27 -10.22
CA LEU A 59 -5.87 -15.40 -9.05
C LEU A 59 -6.65 -14.11 -9.30
N GLU A 60 -7.64 -13.86 -8.45
CA GLU A 60 -8.42 -12.63 -8.44
C GLU A 60 -8.14 -11.86 -7.15
N ILE A 61 -7.59 -10.66 -7.28
CA ILE A 61 -7.30 -9.77 -6.15
C ILE A 61 -8.41 -8.72 -6.07
N ILE A 62 -9.03 -8.58 -4.90
CA ILE A 62 -10.06 -7.59 -4.62
C ILE A 62 -9.43 -6.49 -3.77
N VAL A 63 -9.32 -5.29 -4.34
CA VAL A 63 -8.77 -4.12 -3.62
C VAL A 63 -9.81 -3.61 -2.64
N ARG A 64 -9.41 -3.52 -1.38
CA ARG A 64 -10.21 -3.05 -0.24
C ARG A 64 -9.62 -1.73 0.27
N PRO A 65 -10.10 -0.58 -0.24
CA PRO A 65 -9.67 0.72 0.24
C PRO A 65 -10.04 0.96 1.72
N ALA A 66 -9.45 2.00 2.28
CA ALA A 66 -9.64 2.34 3.68
C ALA A 66 -11.11 2.48 4.06
N GLY A 67 -11.51 1.82 5.16
CA GLY A 67 -12.87 1.82 5.69
C GLY A 67 -13.76 0.67 5.21
N GLU A 68 -13.36 -0.12 4.19
CA GLU A 68 -14.15 -1.29 3.77
C GLU A 68 -13.98 -2.50 4.70
N LEU A 69 -12.82 -2.63 5.33
CA LEU A 69 -12.51 -3.70 6.28
C LEU A 69 -12.43 -3.15 7.70
N PRO A 70 -12.75 -3.95 8.73
CA PRO A 70 -12.73 -3.53 10.13
C PRO A 70 -11.30 -3.49 10.72
N TYR A 71 -10.29 -3.16 9.91
CA TYR A 71 -8.88 -3.13 10.30
C TYR A 71 -8.29 -1.74 10.10
N ARG A 72 -7.44 -1.34 11.05
CA ARG A 72 -6.65 -0.12 10.97
C ARG A 72 -5.37 -0.38 10.16
N ALA A 73 -4.84 0.68 9.56
CA ALA A 73 -3.57 0.61 8.84
C ALA A 73 -2.38 0.18 9.73
N THR A 74 -2.50 0.34 11.04
CA THR A 74 -1.50 -0.11 12.03
C THR A 74 -1.58 -1.61 12.36
N GLU A 75 -2.62 -2.32 11.90
CA GLU A 75 -2.86 -3.73 12.21
C GLU A 75 -2.48 -4.66 11.05
N VAL A 76 -2.10 -4.10 9.90
CA VAL A 76 -1.94 -4.83 8.63
C VAL A 76 -0.89 -5.94 8.67
N VAL A 77 0.17 -5.81 9.46
CA VAL A 77 1.16 -6.88 9.61
C VAL A 77 0.52 -8.13 10.21
N ARG A 78 -0.28 -7.96 11.28
CA ARG A 78 -0.98 -9.06 11.93
C ARG A 78 -2.09 -9.64 11.04
N THR A 79 -2.92 -8.78 10.43
CA THR A 79 -4.07 -9.25 9.63
C THR A 79 -3.62 -9.97 8.36
N THR A 80 -2.56 -9.49 7.70
CA THR A 80 -1.93 -10.20 6.57
C THR A 80 -1.28 -11.50 7.03
N GLY A 81 -0.52 -11.47 8.12
CA GLY A 81 0.16 -12.65 8.66
C GLY A 81 -0.79 -13.79 9.05
N GLN A 82 -1.93 -13.44 9.66
CA GLN A 82 -3.00 -14.36 10.02
C GLN A 82 -3.87 -14.79 8.82
N GLY A 83 -3.67 -14.19 7.65
CA GLY A 83 -4.41 -14.48 6.42
C GLY A 83 -5.84 -13.94 6.41
N GLN A 84 -6.17 -12.96 7.26
CA GLN A 84 -7.46 -12.26 7.23
C GLN A 84 -7.60 -11.39 5.97
N VAL A 85 -6.47 -10.89 5.48
CA VAL A 85 -6.29 -10.38 4.11
C VAL A 85 -5.05 -11.04 3.53
N GLN A 86 -4.98 -11.21 2.22
CA GLN A 86 -3.83 -11.87 1.58
C GLN A 86 -2.76 -10.87 1.18
N LEU A 87 -3.15 -9.64 0.89
CA LEU A 87 -2.27 -8.51 0.63
C LEU A 87 -2.65 -7.32 1.50
N ALA A 88 -1.66 -6.52 1.90
CA ALA A 88 -1.91 -5.23 2.52
C ALA A 88 -0.80 -4.22 2.23
N ASP A 89 -1.17 -2.96 2.04
CA ASP A 89 -0.22 -1.85 1.98
C ASP A 89 0.19 -1.42 3.41
N GLY A 90 1.42 -1.72 3.77
CA GLY A 90 2.04 -1.40 5.07
C GLY A 90 2.99 -0.22 4.96
N TYR A 91 2.48 0.99 5.20
CA TYR A 91 3.34 2.17 5.30
C TYR A 91 4.32 2.02 6.48
N GLN A 92 5.62 2.26 6.25
CA GLN A 92 6.67 2.03 7.24
C GLN A 92 6.36 2.60 8.65
N GLY A 93 5.81 3.81 8.74
CA GLY A 93 5.50 4.45 10.02
C GLY A 93 4.29 3.83 10.74
N PHE A 94 3.33 3.27 9.99
CA PHE A 94 2.15 2.63 10.56
C PHE A 94 2.46 1.23 11.10
N ILE A 95 3.43 0.54 10.48
CA ILE A 95 3.80 -0.82 10.87
C ILE A 95 4.97 -0.87 11.87
N ALA A 96 5.52 0.28 12.26
CA ALA A 96 6.67 0.39 13.16
C ALA A 96 6.46 -0.25 14.54
N GLY A 97 5.20 -0.42 14.98
CA GLY A 97 4.86 -1.12 16.22
C GLY A 97 5.07 -2.63 16.15
N ASP A 98 4.98 -3.22 14.95
CA ASP A 98 5.10 -4.66 14.71
C ASP A 98 6.45 -5.03 14.09
N ALA A 99 6.94 -4.18 13.19
CA ALA A 99 8.23 -4.30 12.53
C ALA A 99 9.00 -2.97 12.65
N LYS A 100 9.70 -2.77 13.76
CA LYS A 100 10.39 -1.50 14.08
C LYS A 100 11.46 -1.17 13.06
N ILE A 101 12.18 -2.17 12.55
CA ILE A 101 13.28 -1.94 11.59
C ILE A 101 12.77 -1.43 10.24
N ALA A 102 11.49 -1.68 9.92
CA ALA A 102 10.83 -1.20 8.71
C ALA A 102 10.71 0.33 8.66
N ALA A 103 10.72 1.01 9.81
CA ALA A 103 10.61 2.47 9.92
C ALA A 103 11.96 3.21 9.80
N LEU A 104 13.08 2.48 9.72
CA LEU A 104 14.41 3.07 9.72
C LEU A 104 14.62 4.11 8.57
N PRO A 105 14.17 3.88 7.32
CA PRO A 105 14.32 4.86 6.25
C PRO A 105 13.56 6.16 6.51
N GLY A 106 12.53 6.13 7.36
CA GLY A 106 11.75 7.29 7.79
C GLY A 106 12.42 8.20 8.80
N LEU A 107 13.65 7.88 9.23
CA LEU A 107 14.40 8.78 10.12
C LEU A 107 14.60 10.15 9.43
N PRO A 108 14.30 11.27 10.12
CA PRO A 108 14.46 12.60 9.56
C PRO A 108 15.87 12.83 9.01
N PHE A 109 15.93 13.25 7.75
CA PHE A 109 17.12 13.59 6.98
C PHE A 109 18.08 12.42 6.68
N LEU A 110 17.72 11.17 6.99
CA LEU A 110 18.57 10.00 6.73
C LEU A 110 18.47 9.53 5.27
N VAL A 111 17.25 9.31 4.78
CA VAL A 111 16.96 8.89 3.40
C VAL A 111 16.05 9.94 2.78
N ARG A 112 16.51 10.61 1.74
CA ARG A 112 15.84 11.78 1.16
C ARG A 112 15.50 11.61 -0.31
N THR A 113 16.12 10.66 -1.00
CA THR A 113 15.86 10.38 -2.43
C THR A 113 15.42 8.93 -2.66
N ALA A 114 14.83 8.67 -3.83
CA ALA A 114 14.40 7.33 -4.23
C ALA A 114 15.61 6.40 -4.43
N GLU A 115 16.71 6.95 -4.92
CA GLU A 115 17.99 6.28 -5.10
C GLU A 115 18.61 5.90 -3.76
N GLU A 116 18.61 6.81 -2.78
CA GLU A 116 19.05 6.52 -1.41
C GLU A 116 18.18 5.44 -0.77
N LEU A 117 16.86 5.47 -0.99
CA LEU A 117 15.97 4.45 -0.47
C LEU A 117 16.25 3.08 -1.08
N LYS A 118 16.50 2.99 -2.40
CA LYS A 118 16.93 1.74 -3.04
C LYS A 118 18.23 1.21 -2.42
N LYS A 119 19.21 2.07 -2.18
CA LYS A 119 20.46 1.70 -1.52
C LYS A 119 20.23 1.21 -0.10
N ALA A 120 19.41 1.92 0.68
CA ALA A 120 19.08 1.55 2.05
C ALA A 120 18.36 0.19 2.11
N MET A 121 17.36 -0.01 1.25
CA MET A 121 16.59 -1.26 1.18
C MET A 121 17.46 -2.45 0.78
N GLY A 122 18.48 -2.26 -0.07
CA GLY A 122 19.45 -3.32 -0.40
C GLY A 122 20.17 -3.90 0.83
N ALA A 123 20.32 -3.13 1.92
CA ALA A 123 20.87 -3.62 3.17
C ALA A 123 19.78 -3.98 4.21
N LEU A 124 18.65 -3.28 4.18
CA LEU A 124 17.62 -3.33 5.22
C LEU A 124 16.60 -4.46 5.02
N GLU A 125 16.28 -4.80 3.77
CA GLU A 125 15.16 -5.69 3.43
C GLU A 125 15.19 -7.05 4.17
N PRO A 126 16.34 -7.75 4.29
CA PRO A 126 16.39 -9.03 5.02
C PRO A 126 15.95 -8.92 6.49
N TYR A 127 16.28 -7.80 7.14
CA TYR A 127 15.89 -7.56 8.53
C TYR A 127 14.40 -7.25 8.65
N VAL A 128 13.84 -6.49 7.71
CA VAL A 128 12.39 -6.22 7.65
C VAL A 128 11.63 -7.51 7.42
N VAL A 129 12.05 -8.32 6.45
CA VAL A 129 11.47 -9.64 6.18
C VAL A 129 11.51 -10.49 7.46
N SER A 130 12.66 -10.58 8.13
CA SER A 130 12.78 -11.36 9.37
C SER A 130 11.77 -10.93 10.46
N GLU A 131 11.49 -9.63 10.63
CA GLU A 131 10.48 -9.17 11.58
C GLU A 131 9.06 -9.53 11.13
N LEU A 132 8.74 -9.35 9.85
CA LEU A 132 7.42 -9.67 9.28
C LEU A 132 7.11 -11.17 9.31
N GLU A 133 8.12 -12.03 9.10
CA GLU A 133 7.96 -13.48 9.07
C GLU A 133 7.51 -14.05 10.42
N ARG A 134 7.84 -13.37 11.53
CA ARG A 134 7.35 -13.72 12.88
C ARG A 134 5.83 -13.65 12.99
N PHE A 135 5.18 -12.89 12.11
CA PHE A 135 3.73 -12.79 12.02
C PHE A 135 3.13 -13.67 10.93
N GLY A 136 3.95 -14.34 10.11
CA GLY A 136 3.48 -15.10 8.93
C GLY A 136 3.29 -14.23 7.67
N ALA A 137 3.84 -13.02 7.65
CA ALA A 137 3.83 -12.12 6.49
C ALA A 137 5.23 -12.00 5.88
N THR A 138 5.31 -11.56 4.63
CA THR A 138 6.56 -11.14 3.98
C THR A 138 6.29 -9.99 3.00
N ILE A 139 7.33 -9.47 2.35
CA ILE A 139 7.22 -8.41 1.35
C ILE A 139 7.01 -9.06 -0.03
N LEU A 140 5.94 -8.67 -0.73
CA LEU A 140 5.76 -9.03 -2.15
C LEU A 140 6.54 -8.08 -3.05
N PHE A 141 6.39 -6.78 -2.78
CA PHE A 141 7.20 -5.70 -3.31
C PHE A 141 7.03 -4.48 -2.42
N TRP A 142 7.75 -3.41 -2.71
CA TRP A 142 7.64 -2.15 -1.97
C TRP A 142 7.76 -0.97 -2.94
N TYR A 143 7.26 0.19 -2.56
CA TYR A 143 7.36 1.42 -3.36
C TYR A 143 7.73 2.61 -2.46
N THR A 144 8.07 3.73 -3.08
CA THR A 144 8.39 4.97 -2.34
C THR A 144 7.24 5.96 -2.38
N TRP A 145 6.97 6.60 -1.24
CA TRP A 145 6.23 7.86 -1.23
C TRP A 145 7.19 9.03 -1.51
N PRO A 146 6.70 10.19 -2.00
CA PRO A 146 7.56 11.36 -2.24
C PRO A 146 8.05 12.01 -0.94
N PRO A 147 8.95 13.02 -1.02
CA PRO A 147 9.46 13.71 0.16
C PRO A 147 8.37 14.30 1.05
N GLN A 148 8.53 14.15 2.36
CA GLN A 148 7.55 14.60 3.36
C GLN A 148 7.83 16.04 3.77
N ASN A 149 6.76 16.84 3.75
CA ASN A 149 6.76 18.27 4.02
C ASN A 149 5.62 18.63 4.99
N VAL A 150 5.65 19.84 5.54
CA VAL A 150 4.62 20.31 6.46
C VAL A 150 3.62 21.15 5.69
N TRP A 151 2.35 20.77 5.76
CA TRP A 151 1.24 21.52 5.18
C TRP A 151 0.31 21.92 6.30
N GLY A 152 -0.22 23.14 6.27
CA GLY A 152 -1.05 23.62 7.37
C GLY A 152 -1.97 24.76 6.97
N ARG A 153 -2.67 25.26 7.97
CA ARG A 153 -3.63 26.37 7.86
C ARG A 153 -3.30 27.48 8.87
N GLY A 154 -3.82 28.67 8.63
CA GLY A 154 -3.52 29.84 9.45
C GLY A 154 -2.11 30.37 9.19
N GLU A 155 -1.46 30.89 10.22
CA GLU A 155 -0.13 31.49 10.08
C GLU A 155 0.91 30.49 9.54
N PRO A 156 1.60 30.80 8.42
CA PRO A 156 2.61 29.94 7.82
C PRO A 156 3.84 29.70 8.69
N ILE A 157 4.39 28.49 8.61
CA ILE A 157 5.68 28.15 9.22
C ILE A 157 6.80 28.38 8.20
N SER A 158 7.79 29.19 8.56
CA SER A 158 9.00 29.42 7.74
C SER A 158 10.31 29.21 8.51
N THR A 159 10.24 29.04 9.84
CA THR A 159 11.39 28.80 10.73
C THR A 159 11.05 27.73 11.77
N ILE A 160 12.07 27.19 12.44
CA ILE A 160 11.88 26.20 13.51
C ILE A 160 11.01 26.76 14.66
N ASP A 161 11.12 28.05 14.98
CA ASP A 161 10.31 28.68 16.02
C ASP A 161 8.81 28.67 15.70
N GLY A 162 8.44 28.65 14.41
CA GLY A 162 7.04 28.57 13.98
C GLY A 162 6.32 27.28 14.39
N PHE A 163 7.07 26.23 14.76
CA PHE A 163 6.51 24.97 15.23
C PHE A 163 6.02 25.02 16.69
N LYS A 164 6.50 25.97 17.51
CA LYS A 164 6.22 26.02 18.94
C LYS A 164 4.71 26.06 19.22
N GLY A 165 4.22 25.08 19.97
CA GLY A 165 2.81 24.95 20.36
C GLY A 165 1.85 24.49 19.25
N ARG A 166 2.31 24.30 18.01
CA ARG A 166 1.46 23.86 16.88
C ARG A 166 1.11 22.38 17.00
N LYS A 167 -0.15 22.03 16.76
CA LYS A 167 -0.58 20.62 16.66
C LYS A 167 -0.27 20.10 15.27
N ILE A 168 0.85 19.40 15.09
CA ILE A 168 1.25 18.88 13.77
C ILE A 168 1.06 17.37 13.73
N ARG A 169 0.32 16.87 12.73
CA ARG A 169 0.14 15.43 12.54
C ARG A 169 1.43 14.79 12.02
N ALA A 170 1.81 13.68 12.66
CA ALA A 170 2.89 12.78 12.30
C ALA A 170 2.34 11.41 11.84
N THR A 171 3.13 10.70 11.03
CA THR A 171 2.84 9.31 10.59
C THR A 171 3.68 8.26 11.31
N SER A 172 4.70 8.67 12.07
CA SER A 172 5.63 7.74 12.72
C SER A 172 6.12 8.25 14.08
N PRO A 173 6.67 7.37 14.93
CA PRO A 173 7.35 7.75 16.17
C PRO A 173 8.52 8.72 15.95
N GLU A 174 9.28 8.55 14.87
CA GLU A 174 10.46 9.37 14.52
C GLU A 174 10.06 10.81 14.18
N GLN A 175 8.99 10.98 13.40
CA GLN A 175 8.43 12.30 13.12
C GLN A 175 7.85 12.95 14.38
N THR A 176 7.20 12.16 15.23
CA THR A 176 6.66 12.63 16.52
C THR A 176 7.78 13.20 17.40
N GLU A 177 8.90 12.49 17.52
CA GLU A 177 10.05 12.93 18.30
C GLU A 177 10.71 14.18 17.70
N MET A 178 10.86 14.24 16.38
CA MET A 178 11.36 15.45 15.69
C MET A 178 10.49 16.67 16.00
N LEU A 179 9.17 16.54 15.89
CA LEU A 179 8.24 17.64 16.16
C LEU A 179 8.30 18.11 17.61
N ARG A 180 8.42 17.20 18.59
CA ARG A 180 8.62 17.58 20.01
C ARG A 180 9.89 18.40 20.20
N ARG A 181 10.99 18.02 19.52
CA ARG A 181 12.26 18.76 19.57
C ARG A 181 12.16 20.17 18.97
N PHE A 182 11.23 20.39 18.04
CA PHE A 182 10.90 21.71 17.50
C PHE A 182 9.89 22.48 18.36
N GLY A 183 9.44 21.91 19.48
CA GLY A 183 8.46 22.53 20.37
C GLY A 183 7.00 22.40 19.91
N ALA A 184 6.73 21.62 18.86
CA ALA A 184 5.37 21.31 18.43
C ALA A 184 4.69 20.29 19.36
N VAL A 185 3.37 20.20 19.25
CA VAL A 185 2.52 19.20 19.91
C VAL A 185 2.16 18.14 18.85
N PRO A 186 2.92 17.04 18.72
CA PRO A 186 2.61 16.05 17.70
C PRO A 186 1.29 15.33 18.01
N VAL A 187 0.51 15.08 16.97
CA VAL A 187 -0.67 14.20 17.00
C VAL A 187 -0.48 13.07 15.99
N THR A 188 -1.01 11.88 16.26
CA THR A 188 -0.82 10.72 15.37
C THR A 188 -2.16 10.27 14.80
N PHE A 189 -2.27 10.33 13.48
CA PHE A 189 -3.41 9.83 12.73
C PHE A 189 -2.92 9.07 11.52
N THR A 190 -3.53 7.93 11.20
CA THR A 190 -3.38 7.26 9.91
C THR A 190 -4.07 8.08 8.82
N THR A 191 -3.71 7.87 7.56
CA THR A 191 -4.28 8.61 6.42
C THR A 191 -5.82 8.66 6.43
N PRO A 192 -6.55 7.55 6.71
CA PRO A 192 -8.02 7.57 6.76
C PRO A 192 -8.63 8.45 7.87
N GLU A 193 -7.88 8.71 8.94
CA GLU A 193 -8.37 9.44 10.12
C GLU A 193 -8.22 10.97 9.96
N VAL A 194 -7.36 11.41 9.04
CA VAL A 194 -6.97 12.82 8.86
C VAL A 194 -8.16 13.74 8.53
N PRO A 195 -9.09 13.41 7.59
CA PRO A 195 -10.20 14.31 7.27
C PRO A 195 -11.10 14.59 8.49
N ALA A 196 -11.44 13.57 9.27
CA ALA A 196 -12.24 13.73 10.48
C ALA A 196 -11.50 14.51 11.57
N ALA A 197 -10.18 14.30 11.71
CA ALA A 197 -9.34 15.05 12.63
C ALA A 197 -9.24 16.55 12.25
N ALA A 198 -9.10 16.85 10.95
CA ALA A 198 -9.06 18.22 10.43
C ALA A 198 -10.37 18.96 10.73
N GLN A 199 -11.52 18.34 10.43
CA GLN A 199 -12.85 18.91 10.67
C GLN A 199 -13.09 19.25 12.14
N ARG A 200 -12.56 18.45 13.07
CA ARG A 200 -12.66 18.68 14.51
C ARG A 200 -11.61 19.65 15.07
N GLY A 201 -10.72 20.17 14.23
CA GLY A 201 -9.63 21.05 14.66
C GLY A 201 -8.56 20.38 15.54
N ALA A 202 -8.40 19.06 15.40
CA ALA A 202 -7.43 18.28 16.17
C ALA A 202 -5.97 18.50 15.73
N MET A 203 -5.75 19.18 14.60
CA MET A 203 -4.43 19.54 14.08
C MET A 203 -4.46 20.90 13.37
N ASP A 204 -3.31 21.57 13.37
CA ASP A 204 -3.03 22.85 12.70
C ASP A 204 -2.22 22.64 11.42
N GLY A 205 -1.49 21.53 11.34
CA GLY A 205 -0.77 21.10 10.15
C GLY A 205 -0.48 19.60 10.15
N ASN A 206 0.13 19.12 9.08
CA ASN A 206 0.32 17.71 8.81
C ASN A 206 1.60 17.47 8.00
N LEU A 207 2.38 16.48 8.43
CA LEU A 207 3.51 15.95 7.67
C LEU A 207 3.01 14.99 6.57
N THR A 208 3.19 15.41 5.30
CA THR A 208 2.82 14.61 4.13
C THR A 208 3.54 15.11 2.86
N ALA A 209 3.52 14.30 1.80
CA ALA A 209 3.91 14.74 0.45
C ALA A 209 2.78 15.53 -0.24
N GLY A 210 3.12 16.37 -1.22
CA GLY A 210 2.14 17.09 -2.05
C GLY A 210 1.24 16.13 -2.84
N PHE A 211 1.81 15.02 -3.29
CA PHE A 211 1.12 13.90 -3.93
C PHE A 211 -0.08 13.39 -3.14
N ASN A 212 0.10 13.18 -1.84
CA ASN A 212 -0.97 12.73 -0.97
C ASN A 212 -1.95 13.88 -0.66
N LEU A 213 -1.44 15.13 -0.61
CA LEU A 213 -2.28 16.31 -0.40
C LEU A 213 -3.34 16.44 -1.51
N LEU A 214 -2.94 16.28 -2.77
CA LEU A 214 -3.85 16.25 -3.92
C LEU A 214 -4.67 14.95 -3.96
N GLY A 215 -4.01 13.80 -3.84
CA GLY A 215 -4.66 12.50 -3.94
C GLY A 215 -5.77 12.27 -2.91
N ALA A 216 -5.61 12.81 -1.71
CA ALA A 216 -6.58 12.69 -0.61
C ALA A 216 -7.44 13.96 -0.43
N LYS A 217 -7.28 14.95 -1.31
CA LYS A 217 -7.97 16.25 -1.27
C LYS A 217 -7.75 17.05 0.02
N TRP A 218 -6.58 16.90 0.65
CA TRP A 218 -6.24 17.64 1.85
C TRP A 218 -5.86 19.09 1.59
N TYR A 219 -5.69 19.47 0.31
CA TYR A 219 -5.55 20.87 -0.10
C TYR A 219 -6.79 21.71 0.28
N GLU A 220 -7.97 21.09 0.45
CA GLU A 220 -9.20 21.78 0.88
C GLU A 220 -9.10 22.37 2.30
N PHE A 221 -8.14 21.91 3.10
CA PHE A 221 -7.89 22.42 4.46
C PHE A 221 -6.41 22.74 4.72
N SER A 222 -5.61 22.92 3.66
CA SER A 222 -4.20 23.30 3.73
C SER A 222 -3.97 24.57 2.91
N GLU A 223 -3.54 25.63 3.56
CA GLU A 223 -3.38 26.98 3.00
C GLU A 223 -1.93 27.30 2.62
N TRP A 224 -0.96 26.61 3.25
CA TRP A 224 0.47 26.82 3.01
C TRP A 224 1.26 25.51 3.11
N GLY A 225 2.45 25.51 2.52
CA GLY A 225 3.42 24.42 2.59
C GLY A 225 4.81 24.91 2.98
N PHE A 226 5.42 24.27 3.98
CA PHE A 226 6.83 24.39 4.33
C PHE A 226 7.55 23.14 3.82
N LEU A 227 8.50 23.33 2.89
CA LEU A 227 9.04 22.26 2.05
C LEU A 227 10.53 21.92 2.32
N PRO A 228 10.92 21.47 3.53
CA PRO A 228 12.32 21.14 3.82
C PRO A 228 12.76 19.75 3.31
N ASP A 229 11.85 18.97 2.72
CA ASP A 229 12.06 17.60 2.26
C ASP A 229 12.75 16.74 3.34
N ILE A 230 12.00 16.52 4.44
CA ILE A 230 12.51 15.96 5.71
C ILE A 230 13.10 14.58 5.50
N HIS A 231 12.35 13.71 4.84
CA HIS A 231 12.81 12.40 4.40
C HIS A 231 11.94 12.00 3.21
N ILE A 232 12.40 11.02 2.43
CA ILE A 232 11.53 10.40 1.44
C ILE A 232 10.45 9.62 2.18
N GLY A 233 9.19 9.82 1.84
CA GLY A 233 8.08 9.31 2.63
C GLY A 233 8.02 7.80 2.76
N GLY A 234 8.74 7.06 1.93
CA GLY A 234 8.75 5.61 1.90
C GLY A 234 9.84 4.94 2.73
N PRO A 235 9.84 3.60 2.76
CA PRO A 235 9.06 2.72 1.88
C PRO A 235 7.62 2.46 2.37
N SER A 236 6.72 2.15 1.43
CA SER A 236 5.51 1.39 1.72
C SER A 236 5.72 -0.05 1.28
N TYR A 237 5.44 -1.00 2.16
CA TYR A 237 5.63 -2.43 1.91
C TYR A 237 4.31 -3.06 1.50
N ILE A 238 4.24 -3.64 0.31
CA ILE A 238 3.11 -4.50 -0.06
C ILE A 238 3.35 -5.86 0.58
N LEU A 239 2.70 -6.07 1.71
CA LEU A 239 2.78 -7.27 2.51
C LEU A 239 1.96 -8.38 1.86
N VAL A 240 2.45 -9.61 1.93
CA VAL A 240 1.73 -10.82 1.51
C VAL A 240 1.73 -11.87 2.61
N SER A 241 0.59 -12.54 2.79
CA SER A 241 0.49 -13.69 3.69
C SER A 241 1.34 -14.83 3.15
N LYS A 242 2.30 -15.34 3.93
CA LYS A 242 3.14 -16.47 3.51
C LYS A 242 2.28 -17.70 3.23
N LYS A 243 1.29 -17.98 4.09
CA LYS A 243 0.35 -19.09 3.89
C LYS A 243 -0.38 -18.99 2.56
N ALA A 244 -0.88 -17.80 2.21
CA ALA A 244 -1.59 -17.61 0.95
C ALA A 244 -0.64 -17.74 -0.26
N LEU A 245 0.53 -17.12 -0.17
CA LEU A 245 1.57 -17.21 -1.20
C LEU A 245 2.02 -18.66 -1.43
N ASP A 246 2.18 -19.42 -0.35
CA ASP A 246 2.63 -20.81 -0.39
C ASP A 246 1.57 -21.77 -0.94
N ALA A 247 0.29 -21.41 -0.83
CA ALA A 247 -0.81 -22.18 -1.40
C ALA A 247 -0.99 -21.98 -2.91
N LEU A 248 -0.38 -20.95 -3.51
CA LEU A 248 -0.43 -20.74 -4.97
C LEU A 248 0.37 -21.81 -5.70
N THR A 249 -0.12 -22.21 -6.88
CA THR A 249 0.64 -23.00 -7.84
C THR A 249 1.93 -22.26 -8.22
N PRO A 250 3.01 -22.98 -8.59
CA PRO A 250 4.26 -22.37 -9.00
C PRO A 250 4.09 -21.33 -10.13
N GLU A 251 3.19 -21.60 -11.08
CA GLU A 251 2.91 -20.76 -12.24
C GLU A 251 2.21 -19.45 -11.85
N VAL A 252 1.18 -19.53 -11.01
CA VAL A 252 0.46 -18.34 -10.50
C VAL A 252 1.37 -17.51 -9.60
N ARG A 253 2.15 -18.16 -8.72
CA ARG A 253 3.13 -17.49 -7.86
C ARG A 253 4.18 -16.74 -8.67
N LYS A 254 4.75 -17.39 -9.68
CA LYS A 254 5.74 -16.77 -10.59
C LYS A 254 5.14 -15.56 -11.33
N THR A 255 3.89 -15.68 -11.78
CA THR A 255 3.18 -14.60 -12.47
C THR A 255 2.94 -13.42 -11.53
N LEU A 256 2.46 -13.67 -10.30
CA LEU A 256 2.28 -12.64 -9.27
C LEU A 256 3.59 -11.90 -8.98
N GLN A 257 4.70 -12.64 -8.80
CA GLN A 257 6.02 -12.06 -8.53
C GLN A 257 6.54 -11.23 -9.71
N ALA A 258 6.31 -11.67 -10.95
CA ALA A 258 6.69 -10.91 -12.14
C ALA A 258 5.93 -9.57 -12.22
N VAL A 259 4.60 -9.60 -12.03
CA VAL A 259 3.78 -8.38 -12.01
C VAL A 259 4.19 -7.46 -10.85
N ALA A 260 4.46 -8.01 -9.66
CA ALA A 260 4.95 -7.25 -8.51
C ALA A 260 6.27 -6.53 -8.81
N GLY A 261 7.21 -7.20 -9.50
CA GLY A 261 8.47 -6.60 -9.93
C GLY A 261 8.28 -5.45 -10.93
N GLU A 262 7.34 -5.60 -11.87
CA GLU A 262 6.99 -4.53 -12.82
C GLU A 262 6.36 -3.31 -12.11
N PHE A 263 5.45 -3.54 -11.18
CA PHE A 263 4.81 -2.46 -10.41
C PHE A 263 5.79 -1.77 -9.47
N HIS A 264 6.71 -2.50 -8.85
CA HIS A 264 7.82 -1.91 -8.11
C HIS A 264 8.58 -0.89 -8.98
N GLN A 265 9.06 -1.28 -10.16
CA GLN A 265 9.80 -0.38 -11.04
C GLN A 265 8.94 0.79 -11.55
N ARG A 266 7.69 0.51 -11.91
CA ARG A 266 6.75 1.51 -12.43
C ARG A 266 6.45 2.59 -11.39
N MET A 267 6.06 2.21 -10.18
CA MET A 267 5.72 3.14 -9.11
C MET A 267 6.95 3.96 -8.69
N PHE A 268 8.15 3.37 -8.71
CA PHE A 268 9.40 4.07 -8.46
C PHE A 268 9.70 5.21 -9.44
N ARG A 269 9.25 5.07 -10.69
CA ARG A 269 9.42 6.09 -11.72
C ARG A 269 8.29 7.12 -11.67
N GLU A 270 7.05 6.66 -11.57
CA GLU A 270 5.89 7.51 -11.79
C GLU A 270 5.50 8.34 -10.57
N ILE A 271 5.67 7.83 -9.34
CA ILE A 271 5.31 8.58 -8.13
C ILE A 271 6.17 9.85 -7.97
N PRO A 272 7.51 9.80 -8.07
CA PRO A 272 8.32 11.02 -7.99
C PRO A 272 8.02 12.01 -9.13
N ALA A 273 7.80 11.51 -10.36
CA ALA A 273 7.43 12.37 -11.48
C ALA A 273 6.08 13.06 -11.25
N ARG A 274 5.13 12.37 -10.61
CA ARG A 274 3.84 12.94 -10.26
C ARG A 274 3.95 13.97 -9.13
N GLU A 275 4.77 13.74 -8.11
CA GLU A 275 5.05 14.74 -7.06
C GLU A 275 5.54 16.07 -7.64
N GLU A 276 6.46 16.03 -8.60
CA GLU A 276 6.99 17.24 -9.25
C GLU A 276 5.89 18.04 -9.97
N GLN A 277 4.91 17.36 -10.56
CA GLN A 277 3.74 18.01 -11.16
C GLN A 277 2.74 18.50 -10.11
N ASP A 278 2.50 17.69 -9.09
CA ASP A 278 1.56 17.99 -8.01
C ASP A 278 2.00 19.24 -7.23
N ARG A 279 3.30 19.39 -6.94
CA ARG A 279 3.87 20.59 -6.30
C ARG A 279 3.69 21.88 -7.11
N LYS A 280 3.57 21.82 -8.43
CA LYS A 280 3.30 23.00 -9.27
C LYS A 280 1.84 23.43 -9.22
N THR A 281 0.98 22.56 -8.71
CA THR A 281 -0.48 22.78 -8.61
C THR A 281 -0.87 23.28 -7.22
N LEU A 282 -0.02 23.03 -6.21
CA LEU A 282 -0.17 23.46 -4.82
C LEU A 282 0.51 24.81 -4.59
#